data_AF-A0A1Z5SGD2-F1
#
_entry.id   AF-A0A1Z5SGD2-F1
#
_cell.length_a   1.000
_cell.length_b   1.000
_cell.length_c   1.000
_cell.angle_alpha   90.00
_cell.angle_beta   90.00
_cell.angle_gamma   90.00
#
_symmetry.space_group_name_H-M   'P 1'
#
loop_
_entity.id
_entity.type
_entity.pdbx_description
1 polymer ?
#
loop_
_entity_poly.entity_id
_entity_poly.type
_entity_poly.pdbx_seq_one_letter_code
_entity_poly.pdbx_strand_id
1 'polypeptide(L)'
;MKLNVKKVEQYFITNNIYRPMGDQYNINQAGAVGPNSSANNNVFNQTNYTLPDNTNYELLSSELAKLKQELIGKATLPEHYIAIGEVANAEEATKNKDGNKVVKSLLTAGKWVLDAATNIGTNVVAEIINKQIGG
;
A
#
# COMPACT_ATOMS: atom_id res chain seq x y z
N MET A 1 -29.27 -31.54 -50.21
CA MET A 1 -29.20 -30.16 -49.69
C MET A 1 -27.74 -29.89 -49.29
N LYS A 2 -26.94 -29.27 -50.15
CA LYS A 2 -25.51 -29.03 -49.88
C LYS A 2 -25.36 -27.79 -49.00
N LEU A 3 -24.90 -27.96 -47.76
CA LEU A 3 -24.53 -26.82 -46.92
C LEU A 3 -23.34 -26.10 -47.54
N ASN A 4 -23.50 -24.80 -47.77
CA ASN A 4 -22.51 -23.94 -48.39
C ASN A 4 -21.46 -23.56 -47.35
N VAL A 5 -20.38 -24.35 -47.28
CA VAL A 5 -19.31 -24.27 -46.25
C VAL A 5 -18.73 -22.86 -46.10
N LYS A 6 -18.66 -22.09 -47.20
CA LYS A 6 -18.19 -20.69 -47.20
C LYS A 6 -19.04 -19.75 -46.34
N LYS A 7 -20.35 -20.02 -46.20
CA LYS A 7 -21.25 -19.24 -45.34
C LYS A 7 -21.04 -19.54 -43.86
N VAL A 8 -20.63 -20.77 -43.53
CA VAL A 8 -20.37 -21.19 -42.14
C VAL A 8 -19.05 -20.58 -41.66
N GLU A 9 -18.01 -20.57 -42.51
CA GLU A 9 -16.72 -19.92 -42.20
C GLU A 9 -16.84 -18.41 -41.98
N GLN A 10 -17.68 -17.70 -42.74
CA GLN A 10 -17.91 -16.26 -42.56
C GLN A 10 -18.59 -15.88 -41.24
N TYR A 11 -19.38 -16.79 -40.65
CA TYR A 11 -19.98 -16.57 -39.33
C TYR A 11 -18.94 -16.66 -38.19
N PHE A 12 -17.90 -17.49 -38.35
CA PHE A 12 -16.84 -17.61 -37.34
C PHE A 12 -15.82 -16.46 -37.41
N ILE A 13 -15.59 -15.86 -38.58
CA ILE A 13 -14.56 -14.81 -38.76
C ILE A 13 -15.09 -13.42 -38.38
N THR A 14 -16.39 -13.15 -38.52
CA THR A 14 -16.96 -11.81 -38.26
C THR A 14 -17.12 -11.50 -36.76
N ASN A 15 -17.01 -12.49 -35.89
CA ASN A 15 -17.13 -12.32 -34.44
C ASN A 15 -15.76 -12.19 -33.73
N ASN A 16 -14.70 -11.81 -34.46
CA ASN A 16 -13.38 -11.48 -33.90
C ASN A 16 -13.37 -10.12 -33.15
N ILE A 17 -14.46 -9.80 -32.43
CA ILE A 17 -14.39 -8.94 -31.25
C ILE A 17 -14.30 -9.93 -30.10
N TYR A 18 -13.08 -10.29 -29.73
CA TYR A 18 -12.72 -11.10 -28.56
C TYR A 18 -13.57 -10.68 -27.36
N ARG A 19 -14.67 -11.40 -27.12
CA ARG A 19 -15.33 -11.45 -25.82
C ARG A 19 -14.80 -12.72 -25.18
N PRO A 20 -14.08 -12.65 -24.05
CA PRO A 20 -13.69 -13.88 -23.36
C PRO A 20 -14.98 -14.65 -23.05
N MET A 21 -15.15 -15.81 -23.66
CA MET A 21 -16.23 -16.74 -23.34
C MET A 21 -15.85 -17.45 -22.04
N GLY A 22 -16.04 -16.75 -20.92
CA GLY A 22 -15.71 -17.21 -19.57
C GLY A 22 -15.89 -16.08 -18.55
N ASP A 23 -15.99 -16.43 -17.28
CA ASP A 23 -16.09 -15.44 -16.20
C ASP A 23 -14.75 -14.71 -16.04
N GLN A 24 -14.78 -13.37 -16.10
CA GLN A 24 -13.61 -12.53 -15.88
C GLN A 24 -13.75 -11.84 -14.52
N TYR A 25 -12.89 -12.21 -13.57
CA TYR A 25 -12.90 -11.67 -12.22
C TYR A 25 -11.73 -10.70 -12.03
N ASN A 26 -12.00 -9.42 -11.81
CA ASN A 26 -11.00 -8.41 -11.42
C ASN A 26 -11.13 -8.14 -9.92
N ILE A 27 -10.29 -8.77 -9.11
CA ILE A 27 -10.50 -8.89 -7.66
C ILE A 27 -9.28 -8.36 -6.90
N ASN A 28 -9.52 -7.48 -5.93
CA ASN A 28 -8.47 -6.97 -5.03
C ASN A 28 -8.24 -7.91 -3.83
N GLN A 29 -9.31 -8.30 -3.13
CA GLN A 29 -9.30 -9.37 -2.13
C GLN A 29 -10.58 -10.19 -2.25
N ALA A 30 -10.48 -11.51 -2.25
CA ALA A 30 -11.62 -12.40 -2.11
C ALA A 30 -11.21 -13.73 -1.49
N GLY A 31 -12.17 -14.35 -0.79
CA GLY A 31 -12.01 -15.67 -0.22
C GLY A 31 -12.29 -16.80 -1.21
N ALA A 32 -13.16 -16.58 -2.19
CA ALA A 32 -13.52 -17.55 -3.21
C ALA A 32 -14.05 -16.78 -4.43
N VAL A 33 -13.54 -17.11 -5.63
CA VAL A 33 -13.98 -16.52 -6.90
C VAL A 33 -14.12 -17.62 -7.95
N GLY A 34 -15.26 -17.68 -8.64
CA GLY A 34 -15.55 -18.67 -9.67
C GLY A 34 -16.81 -19.50 -9.41
N PRO A 35 -17.34 -20.20 -10.44
CA PRO A 35 -18.44 -21.14 -10.27
C PRO A 35 -18.04 -22.28 -9.32
N ASN A 36 -18.91 -22.62 -8.37
CA ASN A 36 -18.68 -23.62 -7.30
C ASN A 36 -17.57 -23.27 -6.29
N SER A 37 -17.08 -22.03 -6.25
CA SER A 37 -16.09 -21.64 -5.23
C SER A 37 -16.77 -21.39 -3.88
N SER A 38 -16.24 -21.98 -2.81
CA SER A 38 -16.66 -21.72 -1.43
C SER A 38 -15.43 -21.44 -0.57
N ALA A 39 -15.55 -20.52 0.38
CA ALA A 39 -14.50 -20.32 1.37
C ALA A 39 -15.09 -20.01 2.74
N ASN A 40 -14.61 -20.74 3.75
CA ASN A 40 -15.06 -20.65 5.12
C ASN A 40 -13.88 -20.25 6.02
N ASN A 41 -14.16 -19.54 7.11
CA ASN A 41 -13.16 -19.03 8.07
C ASN A 41 -12.11 -18.06 7.49
N ASN A 42 -12.44 -17.31 6.44
CA ASN A 42 -11.54 -16.25 5.98
C ASN A 42 -11.57 -15.06 6.94
N VAL A 43 -10.39 -14.62 7.36
CA VAL A 43 -10.19 -13.36 8.09
C VAL A 43 -9.36 -12.45 7.20
N PHE A 44 -9.98 -11.37 6.71
CA PHE A 44 -9.31 -10.35 5.91
C PHE A 44 -8.99 -9.15 6.79
N ASN A 45 -7.72 -9.01 7.18
CA ASN A 45 -7.24 -7.80 7.86
C ASN A 45 -6.70 -6.82 6.83
N GLN A 46 -7.59 -6.03 6.23
CA GLN A 46 -7.20 -4.90 5.38
C GLN A 46 -6.97 -3.67 6.25
N THR A 47 -5.74 -3.50 6.72
CA THR A 47 -5.35 -2.27 7.43
C THR A 47 -5.14 -1.16 6.41
N ASN A 48 -6.18 -0.36 6.17
CA ASN A 48 -6.07 0.89 5.44
C ASN A 48 -5.62 1.97 6.40
N TYR A 49 -4.34 2.32 6.34
CA TYR A 49 -3.83 3.46 7.05
C TYR A 49 -4.14 4.71 6.24
N THR A 50 -5.05 5.52 6.75
CA THR A 50 -5.45 6.77 6.09
C THR A 50 -4.92 7.93 6.91
N LEU A 51 -4.10 8.77 6.28
CA LEU A 51 -3.75 10.07 6.82
C LEU A 51 -4.97 11.00 6.67
N PRO A 52 -5.15 12.00 7.56
CA PRO A 52 -6.20 13.01 7.40
C PRO A 52 -6.17 13.67 6.01
N ASP A 53 -7.32 13.97 5.41
CA ASP A 53 -7.40 14.60 4.08
C ASP A 53 -6.69 15.97 4.02
N ASN A 54 -6.50 16.62 5.16
CA ASN A 54 -5.78 17.89 5.29
C ASN A 54 -4.28 17.73 5.58
N THR A 55 -3.72 16.53 5.39
CA THR A 55 -2.31 16.28 5.68
C THR A 55 -1.42 17.15 4.81
N ASN A 56 -0.61 17.98 5.46
CA ASN A 56 0.40 18.77 4.77
C ASN A 56 1.62 17.89 4.48
N TYR A 57 1.64 17.28 3.31
CA TYR A 57 2.74 16.42 2.85
C TYR A 57 4.09 17.17 2.74
N GLU A 58 4.08 18.48 2.50
CA GLU A 58 5.33 19.27 2.48
C GLU A 58 5.93 19.40 3.89
N LEU A 59 5.09 19.72 4.88
CA LEU A 59 5.49 19.78 6.28
C LEU A 59 5.97 18.40 6.76
N LEU A 60 5.22 17.35 6.42
CA LEU A 60 5.56 15.97 6.77
C LEU A 60 6.92 15.56 6.17
N SER A 61 7.17 15.89 4.90
CA SER A 61 8.46 15.61 4.26
C SER A 61 9.61 16.35 4.95
N SER A 62 9.39 17.60 5.37
CA SER A 62 10.39 18.37 6.10
C SER A 62 10.68 17.79 7.48
N GLU A 63 9.65 17.33 8.20
CA GLU A 63 9.81 16.70 9.51
C GLU A 63 10.54 15.35 9.40
N LEU A 64 10.18 14.52 8.41
CA LEU A 64 10.84 13.24 8.15
C LEU A 64 12.31 13.41 7.78
N ALA A 65 12.64 14.44 6.99
CA ALA A 65 14.03 14.75 6.64
C ALA A 65 14.86 15.12 7.87
N LYS A 66 14.32 15.96 8.77
CA LYS A 66 14.97 16.32 10.04
C LYS A 66 15.15 15.11 10.94
N LEU A 67 14.09 14.31 11.11
CA LEU A 67 14.10 13.09 11.89
C LEU A 67 15.18 12.12 11.39
N LYS A 68 15.24 11.89 10.07
CA LYS A 68 16.25 11.02 9.45
C LYS A 68 17.68 11.48 9.76
N GLN A 69 17.98 12.78 9.65
CA GLN A 69 19.31 13.31 9.93
C GLN A 69 19.73 13.09 11.39
N GLU A 70 18.81 13.32 12.33
CA GLU A 70 19.05 13.07 13.75
C GLU A 70 19.24 11.58 14.08
N LEU A 71 18.45 10.71 13.44
CA LEU A 71 18.56 9.26 13.62
C LEU A 71 19.90 8.73 13.14
N ILE A 72 20.42 9.24 12.01
CA ILE A 72 21.76 8.87 11.50
C ILE A 72 22.83 9.18 12.54
N GLY A 73 22.76 10.32 13.22
CA GLY A 73 23.70 10.69 14.29
C GLY A 73 23.60 9.82 15.55
N LYS A 74 22.48 9.12 15.76
CA LYS A 74 22.20 8.26 16.93
C LYS A 74 22.29 6.76 16.60
N ALA A 75 22.55 6.39 15.35
CA ALA A 75 22.57 5.00 14.92
C ALA A 75 23.83 4.26 15.38
N THR A 76 23.65 3.22 16.19
CA THR A 76 24.75 2.40 16.74
C THR A 76 24.55 0.91 16.50
N LEU A 77 23.31 0.48 16.27
CA LEU A 77 22.94 -0.91 16.05
C LEU A 77 22.43 -1.13 14.61
N PRO A 78 22.57 -2.33 14.04
CA PRO A 78 22.02 -2.67 12.72
C PRO A 78 20.52 -2.33 12.59
N GLU A 79 19.75 -2.57 13.65
CA GLU A 79 18.32 -2.25 13.74
C GLU A 79 18.02 -0.76 13.54
N HIS A 80 18.91 0.13 13.99
CA HIS A 80 18.76 1.57 13.81
C HIS A 80 18.87 1.95 12.32
N TYR A 81 19.76 1.30 11.58
CA TYR A 81 19.90 1.53 10.13
C TYR A 81 18.69 1.03 9.35
N ILE A 82 18.10 -0.10 9.75
CA ILE A 82 16.84 -0.59 9.19
C ILE A 82 15.74 0.45 9.43
N ALA A 83 15.62 0.95 10.66
CA ALA A 83 14.62 1.95 11.01
C ALA A 83 14.82 3.28 10.26
N ILE A 84 16.06 3.72 10.04
CA ILE A 84 16.38 4.87 9.18
C ILE A 84 15.93 4.63 7.74
N GLY A 85 16.13 3.42 7.23
CA GLY A 85 15.65 3.01 5.91
C GLY A 85 14.12 3.13 5.79
N GLU A 86 13.39 2.75 6.83
CA GLU A 86 11.94 2.92 6.88
C GLU A 86 11.51 4.40 6.94
N VAL A 87 12.23 5.26 7.66
CA VAL A 87 11.98 6.71 7.64
C VAL A 87 12.22 7.29 6.24
N ALA A 88 13.25 6.82 5.54
CA ALA A 88 13.50 7.22 4.15
C ALA A 88 12.39 6.74 3.20
N ASN A 89 11.89 5.51 3.38
CA ASN A 89 10.73 5.01 2.63
C ASN A 89 9.47 5.85 2.88
N ALA A 90 9.24 6.28 4.13
CA ALA A 90 8.14 7.17 4.47
C ALA A 90 8.30 8.57 3.82
N GLU A 91 9.53 9.10 3.75
CA GLU A 91 9.80 10.36 3.05
C GLU A 91 9.50 10.25 1.55
N GLU A 92 9.88 9.16 0.91
CA GLU A 92 9.56 8.90 -0.50
C GLU A 92 8.05 8.74 -0.73
N ALA A 93 7.37 7.98 0.13
CA ALA A 93 5.92 7.81 0.09
C ALA A 93 5.18 9.16 0.25
N THR A 94 5.72 10.06 1.07
CA THR A 94 5.20 11.42 1.25
C THR A 94 5.27 12.22 -0.05
N LYS A 95 6.36 12.10 -0.82
CA LYS A 95 6.51 12.75 -2.14
C LYS A 95 5.47 12.24 -3.15
N ASN A 96 5.15 10.96 -3.07
CA ASN A 96 4.12 10.32 -3.89
C ASN A 96 2.69 10.52 -3.36
N LYS A 97 2.51 11.26 -2.25
CA LYS A 97 1.23 11.44 -1.54
C LYS A 97 0.56 10.12 -1.15
N ASP A 98 1.34 9.06 -0.99
CA ASP A 98 0.85 7.74 -0.61
C ASP A 98 0.81 7.62 0.93
N GLY A 99 -0.28 8.14 1.52
CA GLY A 99 -0.43 8.17 2.97
C GLY A 99 -0.41 6.79 3.62
N ASN A 100 -0.89 5.75 2.93
CA ASN A 100 -0.91 4.39 3.46
C ASN A 100 0.52 3.84 3.59
N LYS A 101 1.34 4.05 2.55
CA LYS A 101 2.76 3.67 2.58
C LYS A 101 3.55 4.48 3.60
N VAL A 102 3.26 5.76 3.77
CA VAL A 102 3.87 6.60 4.83
C VAL A 102 3.64 5.96 6.20
N VAL A 103 2.39 5.71 6.56
CA VAL A 103 2.05 5.17 7.87
C VAL A 103 2.66 3.78 8.07
N LYS A 104 2.59 2.91 7.05
CA LYS A 104 3.16 1.57 7.12
C LYS A 104 4.67 1.58 7.36
N SER A 105 5.41 2.43 6.67
CA SER A 105 6.85 2.57 6.89
C SER A 105 7.16 3.13 8.27
N LEU A 106 6.43 4.13 8.73
CA LEU A 106 6.60 4.69 10.08
C LEU A 106 6.30 3.68 11.20
N LEU A 107 5.30 2.83 11.02
CA LEU A 107 5.02 1.72 11.92
C LEU A 107 6.15 0.69 11.94
N THR A 108 6.71 0.38 10.78
CA THR A 108 7.81 -0.58 10.63
C THR A 108 9.11 -0.05 11.26
N ALA A 109 9.31 1.26 11.20
CA ALA A 109 10.44 1.95 11.86
C ALA A 109 10.43 1.78 13.40
N GLY A 110 9.24 1.55 13.97
CA GLY A 110 9.07 1.08 15.34
C GLY A 110 9.32 2.11 16.44
N LYS A 111 9.41 1.63 17.67
CA LYS A 111 9.43 2.47 18.89
C LYS A 111 10.63 3.41 18.96
N TRP A 112 11.79 2.99 18.46
CA TRP A 112 13.00 3.81 18.48
C TRP A 112 12.82 5.12 17.69
N VAL A 113 12.15 5.04 16.53
CA VAL A 113 11.85 6.22 15.70
C VAL A 113 10.76 7.07 16.33
N LEU A 114 9.75 6.47 16.98
CA LEU A 114 8.75 7.20 17.75
C LEU A 114 9.38 8.01 18.89
N ASP A 115 10.29 7.41 19.65
CA ASP A 115 10.98 8.07 20.76
C ASP A 115 11.84 9.23 20.22
N ALA A 116 12.54 9.03 19.11
CA ALA A 116 13.31 10.10 18.47
C ALA A 116 12.41 11.24 17.94
N ALA A 117 11.31 10.91 17.26
CA ALA A 117 10.34 11.88 16.74
C ALA A 117 9.75 12.75 17.87
N THR A 118 9.41 12.13 18.99
CA THR A 118 8.90 12.81 20.19
C THR A 118 9.95 13.74 20.80
N ASN A 119 11.21 13.31 20.86
CA ASN A 119 12.31 14.11 21.40
C ASN A 119 12.68 15.32 20.51
N ILE A 120 12.56 15.18 19.19
CA ILE A 120 12.89 16.23 18.22
C ILE A 120 11.74 17.23 18.08
N GLY A 121 10.51 16.85 18.46
CA GLY A 121 9.32 17.67 18.33
C GLY A 121 8.69 17.62 16.94
N THR A 122 8.91 16.54 16.18
CA THR A 122 8.16 16.26 14.94
C THR A 122 6.78 15.73 15.31
N ASN A 123 5.92 16.64 15.76
CA ASN A 123 4.62 16.31 16.35
C ASN A 123 3.72 15.58 15.35
N VAL A 124 3.78 15.92 14.05
CA VAL A 124 2.95 15.28 13.02
C VAL A 124 3.37 13.82 12.85
N VAL A 125 4.67 13.55 12.76
CA VAL A 125 5.21 12.18 12.64
C VAL A 125 4.92 11.36 13.90
N ALA A 126 5.11 11.95 15.09
CA ALA A 126 4.87 11.29 16.36
C ALA A 126 3.38 10.96 16.57
N GLU A 127 2.46 11.88 16.25
CA GLU A 127 1.01 11.63 16.32
C GLU A 127 0.59 10.50 15.36
N ILE A 128 1.10 10.49 14.14
CA ILE A 128 0.82 9.43 13.16
C ILE A 128 1.26 8.07 13.69
N ILE A 129 2.49 7.95 14.21
CA ILE A 129 3.00 6.69 14.74
C ILE A 129 2.21 6.27 15.99
N ASN A 130 1.98 7.20 16.92
CA ASN A 130 1.32 6.91 18.19
C ASN A 130 -0.14 6.45 18.00
N LYS A 131 -0.88 7.10 17.10
CA LYS A 131 -2.26 6.71 16.75
C LYS A 131 -2.36 5.29 16.19
N GLN A 132 -1.27 4.78 15.62
CA GLN A 132 -1.26 3.51 14.89
C GLN A 132 -0.60 2.38 15.69
N ILE A 133 0.27 2.69 16.65
CA ILE A 133 0.84 1.73 17.62
C ILE A 133 -0.11 1.51 18.81
N GLY A 134 -0.85 2.53 19.22
CA GLY A 134 -1.76 2.47 20.38
C GLY A 134 -3.22 2.09 20.07
N GLY A 135 -3.51 1.65 18.84
CA GLY A 135 -4.85 1.28 18.37
C GLY A 135 -5.11 -0.22 18.40
#